data_AF-A0A372MGU7-F1
#
_entry.id   AF-A0A372MGU7-F1
#
_cell.length_a   1.000
_cell.length_b   1.000
_cell.length_c   1.000
_cell.angle_alpha   90.00
_cell.angle_beta   90.00
_cell.angle_gamma   90.00
#
_symmetry.space_group_name_H-M   'P 1'
#
loop_
_entity.id
_entity.type
_entity.pdbx_description
1 polymer ?
#
loop_
_entity_poly.entity_id
_entity_poly.type
_entity_poly.pdbx_seq_one_letter_code
_entity_poly.pdbx_strand_id
1 'polypeptide(L)'
;MVWDADARQVVQEAVEGKINRFRASVRLNVSLRTVQRKMKEYRERGEECFEHGNKGKAPSNKVDLDAIIAFIEEHDLSGYNFTELARLLDEYQGISISSSCLSKIQAIGKYSTYMEAFHTIMKILPWLCQNLGMEIVS
;
A
#
# COMPACT_ATOMS: atom_id res chain seq x y z
N MET A 1 3.42 -0.92 17.76
CA MET A 1 2.80 -1.11 19.08
C MET A 1 1.30 -1.25 18.88
N VAL A 2 0.72 -2.32 19.41
CA VAL A 2 -0.73 -2.50 19.50
C VAL A 2 -1.19 -1.91 20.84
N TRP A 3 -2.30 -1.18 20.86
CA TRP A 3 -2.91 -0.68 22.10
C TRP A 3 -3.87 -1.72 22.64
N ASP A 4 -3.32 -2.76 23.26
CA ASP A 4 -4.06 -3.77 24.02
C ASP A 4 -4.63 -3.19 25.33
N ALA A 5 -5.40 -4.00 26.06
CA ALA A 5 -6.06 -3.57 27.29
C ALA A 5 -5.05 -3.06 28.33
N ASP A 6 -3.93 -3.76 28.49
CA ASP A 6 -2.87 -3.40 29.44
C ASP A 6 -2.23 -2.06 29.09
N ALA A 7 -1.89 -1.85 27.81
CA ALA A 7 -1.30 -0.60 27.36
C ALA A 7 -2.24 0.59 27.53
N ARG A 8 -3.55 0.39 27.31
CA ARG A 8 -4.57 1.43 27.55
C ARG A 8 -4.69 1.77 29.03
N GLN A 9 -4.72 0.75 29.89
CA GLN A 9 -4.74 0.95 31.34
C GLN A 9 -3.51 1.76 31.80
N VAL A 10 -2.33 1.47 31.29
CA VAL A 10 -1.11 2.24 31.63
C VAL A 10 -1.23 3.71 31.23
N VAL A 11 -1.83 4.02 30.08
CA VAL A 11 -2.09 5.41 29.67
C VAL A 11 -3.13 6.06 30.58
N GLN A 12 -4.20 5.35 30.92
CA GLN A 12 -5.23 5.84 31.85
C GLN A 12 -4.64 6.14 33.23
N GLU A 13 -3.89 5.20 33.82
CA GLU A 13 -3.18 5.39 35.09
C GLU A 13 -2.23 6.59 35.05
N ALA A 14 -1.56 6.82 33.92
CA ALA A 14 -0.68 7.97 33.74
C ALA A 14 -1.46 9.29 33.65
N VAL A 15 -2.63 9.31 33.00
CA VAL A 15 -3.51 10.48 32.92
C VAL A 15 -4.11 10.83 34.28
N GLU A 16 -4.52 9.81 35.04
CA GLU A 16 -5.07 9.92 36.40
C GLU A 16 -4.01 10.25 37.47
N GLY A 17 -2.72 10.24 37.10
CA GLY A 17 -1.62 10.52 38.01
C GLY A 17 -1.24 9.38 38.95
N LYS A 18 -1.81 8.18 38.77
CA LYS A 18 -1.48 6.96 39.54
C LYS A 18 -0.04 6.50 39.27
N ILE A 19 0.45 6.74 38.05
CA ILE A 19 1.86 6.52 37.68
C ILE A 19 2.42 7.76 37.00
N ASN A 20 3.73 7.99 37.16
CA ASN A 20 4.39 9.07 36.43
C ASN A 20 4.69 8.66 34.97
N ARG A 21 4.92 9.66 34.12
CA ARG A 21 5.12 9.48 32.67
C ARG A 21 6.34 8.63 32.31
N PHE A 22 7.39 8.68 33.13
CA PHE A 22 8.59 7.88 32.93
C PHE A 22 8.34 6.39 33.25
N ARG A 23 7.61 6.10 34.33
CA ARG A 23 7.19 4.74 34.66
C ARG A 23 6.29 4.15 33.58
N ALA A 24 5.38 4.96 33.04
CA ALA A 24 4.55 4.56 31.91
C ALA A 24 5.41 4.26 30.66
N SER A 25 6.41 5.08 30.35
CA SER A 25 7.28 4.86 29.19
C SER A 25 8.09 3.58 29.29
N VAL A 26 8.56 3.24 30.49
CA VAL A 26 9.24 1.96 30.77
C VAL A 26 8.28 0.79 30.62
N ARG A 27 7.08 0.84 31.21
CA ARG A 27 6.07 -0.23 31.11
C ARG A 27 5.64 -0.51 29.67
N LEU A 28 5.45 0.55 28.87
CA LEU A 28 5.01 0.44 27.49
C LEU A 28 6.16 0.16 26.50
N ASN A 29 7.41 0.23 26.96
CA ASN A 29 8.60 0.17 26.12
C ASN A 29 8.55 1.16 24.94
N VAL A 30 8.19 2.42 25.23
CA VAL A 30 8.13 3.51 24.24
C VAL A 30 8.82 4.76 24.75
N SER A 31 9.05 5.74 23.88
CA SER A 31 9.62 7.02 24.30
C SER A 31 8.67 7.79 25.22
N LEU A 32 9.24 8.63 26.08
CA LEU A 32 8.49 9.55 26.93
C LEU A 32 7.57 10.47 26.11
N ARG A 33 8.02 10.89 24.92
CA ARG A 33 7.23 11.69 23.98
C ARG A 33 5.97 10.96 23.53
N THR A 34 6.06 9.66 23.25
CA THR A 34 4.90 8.84 22.87
C THR A 34 3.87 8.80 24.00
N VAL A 35 4.32 8.60 25.24
CA VAL A 35 3.44 8.63 26.42
C VAL A 35 2.76 9.99 26.55
N GLN A 36 3.53 11.09 26.50
CA GLN A 36 2.99 12.45 26.62
C GLN A 36 1.96 12.76 25.54
N ARG A 37 2.27 12.41 24.28
CA ARG A 37 1.33 12.57 23.16
C ARG A 37 0.05 11.78 23.40
N LYS A 38 0.15 10.52 23.83
CA LYS A 38 -1.03 9.69 24.10
C LYS A 38 -1.85 10.17 25.27
N MET A 39 -1.21 10.60 26.36
CA MET A 39 -1.92 11.24 27.47
C MET A 39 -2.65 12.50 27.03
N LYS A 40 -2.08 13.29 26.11
CA LYS A 40 -2.77 14.46 25.54
C LYS A 40 -3.99 14.02 24.72
N GLU A 41 -3.80 13.12 23.76
CA GLU A 41 -4.90 12.63 22.91
C GLU A 41 -6.01 11.95 23.71
N TYR A 42 -5.69 11.22 24.78
CA TYR A 42 -6.66 10.57 25.67
C TYR A 42 -7.49 11.60 26.45
N ARG A 43 -6.88 12.73 26.88
CA ARG A 43 -7.64 13.81 27.52
C ARG A 43 -8.59 14.51 26.54
N GLU A 44 -8.22 14.58 25.26
CA GLU A 44 -9.01 15.27 24.24
C GLU A 44 -10.14 14.39 23.69
N ARG A 45 -9.92 13.07 23.56
CA ARG A 45 -10.79 12.16 22.79
C ARG A 45 -11.15 10.86 23.52
N GLY A 46 -10.65 10.65 24.75
CA GLY A 46 -10.84 9.41 25.50
C GLY A 46 -10.29 8.18 24.77
N GLU A 47 -11.04 7.08 24.83
CA GLU A 47 -10.69 5.79 24.24
C GLU A 47 -10.48 5.83 22.72
N GLU A 48 -11.14 6.76 22.02
CA GLU A 48 -10.99 6.92 20.57
C GLU A 48 -9.55 7.23 20.16
N CYS A 49 -8.73 7.76 21.09
CA CYS A 49 -7.33 8.03 20.80
C CYS A 49 -6.52 6.78 20.44
N PHE A 50 -6.95 5.59 20.87
CA PHE A 50 -6.25 4.34 20.56
C PHE A 50 -6.56 3.80 19.17
N GLU A 51 -7.61 4.32 18.54
CA GLU A 51 -7.90 4.02 17.15
C GLU A 51 -6.86 4.67 16.24
N HIS A 52 -6.39 3.90 15.26
CA HIS A 52 -5.48 4.43 14.25
C HIS A 52 -6.25 5.40 13.35
N GLY A 53 -5.64 6.53 12.97
CA GLY A 53 -6.34 7.58 12.20
C GLY A 53 -6.89 7.12 10.83
N ASN A 54 -6.36 6.02 10.30
CA ASN A 54 -6.81 5.39 9.05
C ASN A 54 -7.75 4.20 9.28
N LYS A 55 -8.19 3.92 10.51
CA LYS A 55 -9.16 2.85 10.77
C LYS A 55 -10.46 3.17 10.03
N GLY A 56 -10.84 2.30 9.11
CA GLY A 56 -12.04 2.46 8.27
C GLY A 56 -11.92 3.52 7.16
N LYS A 57 -10.76 4.16 6.97
CA LYS A 57 -10.53 5.15 5.91
C LYS A 57 -9.47 4.64 4.94
N ALA A 58 -9.76 4.72 3.65
CA ALA A 58 -8.72 4.58 2.64
C ALA A 58 -7.70 5.71 2.82
N PRO A 59 -6.39 5.45 2.65
CA PRO A 59 -5.40 6.51 2.60
C PRO A 59 -5.80 7.55 1.54
N SER A 60 -5.60 8.84 1.81
CA SER A 60 -5.79 9.89 0.80
C SER A 60 -4.92 9.66 -0.44
N ASN A 61 -3.78 8.99 -0.24
CA ASN A 61 -2.82 8.65 -1.29
C ASN A 61 -3.06 7.21 -1.78
N LYS A 62 -4.29 6.70 -1.69
CA LYS A 62 -4.62 5.40 -2.27
C LYS A 62 -4.50 5.51 -3.78
N VAL A 63 -3.48 4.86 -4.30
CA VAL A 63 -3.25 4.72 -5.73
C VAL A 63 -4.28 3.75 -6.31
N ASP A 64 -4.83 4.11 -7.47
CA ASP A 64 -5.64 3.19 -8.27
C ASP A 64 -4.73 2.24 -9.04
N LEU A 65 -4.60 1.01 -8.54
CA LEU A 65 -3.72 0.01 -9.12
C LEU A 65 -4.23 -0.48 -10.48
N ASP A 66 -5.55 -0.57 -10.65
CA ASP A 66 -6.16 -1.08 -11.88
C ASP A 66 -5.94 -0.07 -13.01
N ALA A 67 -6.07 1.23 -12.71
CA ALA A 67 -5.75 2.31 -13.66
C ALA A 67 -4.26 2.30 -14.08
N ILE A 68 -3.34 2.07 -13.14
CA ILE A 68 -1.91 1.95 -13.45
C ILE A 68 -1.62 0.76 -14.36
N ILE A 69 -2.20 -0.40 -14.06
CA ILE A 69 -1.99 -1.62 -14.84
C ILE A 69 -2.54 -1.43 -16.25
N ALA A 70 -3.77 -0.90 -16.39
CA ALA A 70 -4.38 -0.63 -17.68
C ALA A 70 -3.52 0.32 -18.54
N PHE A 71 -2.99 1.39 -17.94
CA PHE A 71 -2.12 2.34 -18.65
C PHE A 71 -0.80 1.70 -19.12
N ILE A 72 -0.18 0.85 -18.29
CA ILE A 72 1.05 0.14 -18.66
C ILE A 72 0.79 -0.84 -19.81
N GLU A 73 -0.36 -1.53 -19.80
CA GLU A 73 -0.75 -2.50 -20.84
C GLU A 73 -1.15 -1.82 -22.15
N GLU A 74 -1.97 -0.76 -22.09
CA GLU A 74 -2.43 0.01 -23.25
C GLU A 74 -1.26 0.60 -24.06
N HIS A 75 -0.19 1.01 -23.38
CA HIS A 75 0.96 1.67 -23.99
C HIS A 75 2.22 0.79 -24.09
N ASP A 76 2.12 -0.50 -23.79
CA ASP A 76 3.25 -1.46 -23.79
C ASP A 76 4.48 -0.96 -23.02
N LEU A 77 4.25 -0.40 -21.82
CA LEU A 77 5.31 0.21 -21.01
C LEU A 77 6.01 -0.79 -20.08
N SER A 78 5.80 -2.09 -20.28
CA SER A 78 6.27 -3.16 -19.40
C SER A 78 7.80 -3.23 -19.25
N GLY A 79 8.56 -2.71 -20.22
CA GLY A 79 10.03 -2.66 -20.23
C GLY A 79 10.65 -1.37 -19.68
N TYR A 80 9.83 -0.38 -19.30
CA TYR A 80 10.32 0.92 -18.85
C TYR A 80 10.77 0.87 -17.38
N ASN A 81 11.77 1.69 -17.04
CA ASN A 81 12.19 1.81 -15.64
C ASN A 81 11.13 2.55 -14.80
N PHE A 82 11.08 2.28 -13.49
CA PHE A 82 10.04 2.83 -12.61
C PHE A 82 10.03 4.36 -12.48
N THR A 83 11.16 5.02 -12.74
CA THR A 83 11.22 6.48 -12.74
C THR A 83 10.46 7.04 -13.94
N GLU A 84 10.66 6.43 -15.11
CA GLU A 84 9.98 6.83 -16.33
C GLU A 84 8.50 6.47 -16.28
N LEU A 85 8.14 5.31 -15.73
CA LEU A 85 6.74 4.94 -15.48
C LEU A 85 6.04 5.93 -14.55
N ALA A 86 6.68 6.33 -13.45
CA ALA A 86 6.13 7.32 -12.52
C ALA A 86 5.89 8.67 -13.21
N ARG A 87 6.82 9.10 -14.07
CA ARG A 87 6.66 10.33 -14.86
C ARG A 87 5.47 10.23 -15.82
N LEU A 88 5.35 9.15 -16.59
CA LEU A 88 4.28 8.97 -17.57
C LEU A 88 2.90 8.89 -16.90
N LEU A 89 2.81 8.23 -15.75
CA LEU A 89 1.56 8.16 -14.97
C LEU A 89 1.13 9.52 -14.43
N ASP A 90 2.07 10.36 -14.01
CA ASP A 90 1.77 11.72 -13.57
C ASP A 90 1.36 12.62 -14.76
N GLU A 91 2.09 12.51 -15.88
CA GLU A 91 1.90 13.37 -17.07
C GLU A 91 0.59 13.07 -17.82
N TYR A 92 0.23 11.80 -18.00
CA TYR A 92 -0.92 11.40 -18.82
C TYR A 92 -2.16 11.00 -18.03
N GLN A 93 -2.00 10.53 -16.79
CA GLN A 93 -3.12 10.06 -15.95
C GLN A 93 -3.32 10.92 -14.70
N GLY A 94 -2.42 11.87 -14.41
CA GLY A 94 -2.45 12.66 -13.18
C GLY A 94 -2.20 11.83 -11.91
N ILE A 95 -1.62 10.64 -12.06
CA ILE A 95 -1.36 9.70 -10.96
C ILE A 95 0.06 9.92 -10.45
N SER A 96 0.17 10.71 -9.38
CA SER A 96 1.45 10.95 -8.71
C SER A 96 1.83 9.74 -7.83
N ILE A 97 2.81 8.95 -8.30
CA ILE A 97 3.31 7.77 -7.59
C ILE A 97 4.85 7.76 -7.56
N SER A 98 5.44 7.36 -6.44
CA SER A 98 6.90 7.19 -6.38
C SER A 98 7.34 5.90 -7.07
N SER A 99 8.53 5.93 -7.70
CA SER A 99 9.16 4.74 -8.28
C SER A 99 9.30 3.58 -7.28
N SER A 100 9.59 3.90 -6.01
CA SER A 100 9.65 2.91 -4.91
C SER A 100 8.29 2.29 -4.54
N CYS A 101 7.19 2.99 -4.79
CA CYS A 101 5.84 2.44 -4.64
C CYS A 101 5.50 1.51 -5.81
N LEU A 102 5.84 1.89 -7.04
CA LEU A 102 5.73 1.03 -8.23
C LEU A 102 6.49 -0.28 -8.07
N SER A 103 7.73 -0.25 -7.57
CA SER A 103 8.50 -1.47 -7.30
C SER A 103 7.83 -2.40 -6.29
N LYS A 104 7.14 -1.84 -5.28
CA LYS A 104 6.38 -2.63 -4.29
C LYS A 104 5.08 -3.18 -4.88
N ILE A 105 4.41 -2.40 -5.72
CA ILE A 105 3.21 -2.83 -6.44
C ILE A 105 3.54 -4.03 -7.32
N GLN A 106 4.66 -4.01 -8.05
CA GLN A 106 5.08 -5.15 -8.87
C GLN A 106 5.42 -6.40 -8.04
N ALA A 107 5.95 -6.22 -6.83
CA ALA A 107 6.22 -7.33 -5.90
C ALA A 107 4.93 -7.93 -5.29
N ILE A 108 3.85 -7.16 -5.24
CA ILE A 108 2.53 -7.55 -4.67
C ILE A 108 1.58 -8.04 -5.79
N GLY A 109 1.68 -7.44 -6.97
CA GLY A 109 0.88 -7.71 -8.15
C GLY A 109 1.48 -8.84 -8.96
N LYS A 110 0.68 -9.88 -9.17
CA LYS A 110 0.97 -11.03 -10.03
C LYS A 110 1.23 -10.59 -11.49
N TYR A 111 2.43 -10.10 -11.81
CA TYR A 111 2.92 -10.01 -13.18
C TYR A 111 3.27 -11.38 -13.79
N SER A 112 2.99 -12.49 -13.09
CA SER A 112 3.23 -13.86 -13.57
C SER A 112 2.00 -14.51 -14.21
N THR A 113 0.76 -14.23 -13.81
CA THR A 113 -0.38 -15.04 -14.31
C THR A 113 -0.91 -14.64 -15.70
N TYR A 114 -0.79 -13.37 -16.12
CA TYR A 114 -1.28 -12.93 -17.44
C TYR A 114 -0.20 -12.94 -18.52
N MET A 115 1.06 -12.66 -18.15
CA MET A 115 2.19 -12.84 -19.07
C MET A 115 2.40 -14.31 -19.43
N GLU A 116 2.18 -15.26 -18.50
CA GLU A 116 2.23 -16.69 -18.82
C GLU A 116 1.10 -17.11 -19.78
N ALA A 117 -0.12 -16.58 -19.60
CA ALA A 117 -1.23 -16.85 -20.51
C ALA A 117 -0.99 -16.24 -21.90
N PHE A 118 -0.51 -15.01 -22.00
CA PHE A 118 -0.21 -14.34 -23.27
C PHE A 118 0.97 -14.99 -24.00
N HIS A 119 2.07 -15.32 -23.30
CA HIS A 119 3.18 -16.08 -23.90
C HIS A 119 2.75 -17.48 -24.35
N THR A 120 1.85 -18.14 -23.60
CA THR A 120 1.32 -19.46 -23.98
C THR A 120 0.46 -19.34 -25.23
N ILE A 121 -0.43 -18.35 -25.31
CA ILE A 121 -1.26 -18.10 -26.51
C ILE A 121 -0.38 -17.75 -27.72
N MET A 122 0.61 -16.88 -27.56
CA MET A 122 1.55 -16.48 -28.63
C MET A 122 2.48 -17.62 -29.08
N LYS A 123 2.79 -18.60 -28.22
CA LYS A 123 3.56 -19.81 -28.59
C LYS A 123 2.74 -20.87 -29.30
N ILE A 124 1.44 -20.94 -29.04
CA ILE A 124 0.52 -21.89 -29.69
C ILE A 124 -0.03 -21.30 -31.00
N LEU A 125 -0.01 -19.97 -31.16
CA LEU A 125 -0.48 -19.27 -32.36
C LEU A 125 0.18 -19.78 -33.66
N PRO A 126 1.50 -20.02 -33.75
CA PRO A 126 2.12 -20.58 -34.96
C PRO A 126 1.62 -22.00 -35.29
N TRP A 127 1.34 -22.82 -34.28
CA TRP A 127 0.80 -24.18 -34.44
C TRP A 127 -0.67 -24.17 -34.87
N LEU A 128 -1.48 -23.25 -34.30
CA LEU A 128 -2.87 -23.05 -34.70
C LEU A 128 -2.98 -22.52 -36.13
N CYS A 129 -2.11 -21.59 -36.53
CA CYS A 129 -2.07 -21.07 -37.90
C CYS A 129 -1.70 -22.16 -38.93
N GLN A 130 -0.81 -23.10 -38.59
CA GLN A 130 -0.43 -24.20 -39.49
C GLN A 130 -1.48 -25.31 -39.59
N ASN A 131 -2.26 -25.59 -38.53
CA ASN A 131 -3.20 -26.71 -38.51
C ASN A 131 -4.67 -26.33 -38.75
N LEU A 132 -5.05 -25.06 -38.63
CA LEU A 132 -6.44 -24.60 -38.82
C LEU A 132 -6.64 -23.73 -40.07
N GLY A 133 -5.60 -23.48 -40.87
CA GLY A 133 -5.73 -22.87 -42.20
C GLY A 133 -6.39 -21.48 -42.22
N MET A 134 -6.18 -20.67 -41.19
CA MET A 134 -6.71 -19.31 -41.11
C MET A 134 -5.68 -18.34 -41.70
N GLU A 135 -5.94 -17.80 -42.89
CA GLU A 135 -5.16 -16.69 -43.45
C GLU A 135 -5.48 -15.41 -42.66
N ILE A 136 -4.42 -14.75 -42.16
CA ILE A 136 -4.52 -13.43 -41.53
C ILE A 136 -4.77 -12.41 -42.64
N VAL A 137 -5.99 -11.89 -42.72
CA VAL A 137 -6.32 -10.74 -43.58
C VAL A 137 -5.62 -9.50 -43.01
N SER A 138 -4.79 -8.87 -43.84
CA SER A 138 -4.02 -7.65 -43.51
C SER A 138 -4.91 -6.44 -43.26
#